data_AF-A0A2S9FQ03-F1
#
_entry.id   AF-A0A2S9FQ03-F1
#
_cell.length_a   1.000
_cell.length_b   1.000
_cell.length_c   1.000
_cell.angle_alpha   90.00
_cell.angle_beta   90.00
_cell.angle_gamma   90.00
#
_symmetry.space_group_name_H-M   'P 1'
#
loop_
_entity.id
_entity.type
_entity.pdbx_description
1 polymer ?
#
loop_
_entity_poly.entity_id
_entity_poly.type
_entity_poly.pdbx_seq_one_letter_code
_entity_poly.pdbx_strand_id
1 'polypeptide(L)' 'MTNTALTAAALIAAAVATVAIGAYGVRFSRTTSDFLVASRTVGSRWNAAAISGEYLSAASFLGVAGLIAKYGA' A
#
# COMPACT_ATOMS: atom_id res chain seq x y z
N MET A 1 5.64 22.24 16.56
CA MET A 1 5.15 20.94 17.11
C MET A 1 3.91 20.41 16.41
N THR A 2 3.12 21.25 15.73
CA THR A 2 1.92 20.86 14.98
C THR A 2 2.19 19.93 13.79
N ASN A 3 3.24 20.17 12.99
CA ASN A 3 3.53 19.34 11.82
C ASN A 3 3.93 17.91 12.18
N THR A 4 4.79 17.72 13.18
CA THR A 4 5.19 16.38 13.63
C THR A 4 4.00 15.56 14.12
N ALA A 5 3.11 16.19 14.90
CA ALA A 5 1.89 15.54 15.36
C ALA A 5 0.95 15.19 14.19
N LEU A 6 0.80 16.10 13.21
CA LEU A 6 -0.01 15.86 12.02
C LEU A 6 0.55 14.70 11.17
N THR A 7 1.87 14.67 10.95
CA THR A 7 2.54 13.59 10.22
C THR A 7 2.39 12.26 10.95
N ALA A 8 2.60 12.23 12.27
CA ALA A 8 2.41 11.01 13.07
C ALA A 8 0.96 10.50 12.99
N ALA A 9 -0.02 11.40 13.12
CA ALA A 9 -1.43 11.06 12.97
C ALA A 9 -1.75 10.49 11.59
N ALA A 10 -1.21 11.09 10.52
CA ALA A 10 -1.41 10.61 9.16
C ALA A 10 -0.81 9.22 8.94
N LEU A 11 0.40 8.96 9.45
CA LEU A 11 1.04 7.63 9.36
C LEU A 11 0.26 6.56 10.12
N ILE A 12 -0.19 6.88 11.34
CA ILE A 12 -1.01 5.95 12.13
C ILE A 12 -2.33 5.68 11.43
N ALA A 13 -3.00 6.72 10.91
CA ALA A 13 -4.25 6.57 10.18
C ALA A 13 -4.07 5.68 8.94
N ALA A 14 -3.01 5.90 8.16
CA ALA A 14 -2.70 5.07 6.99
C ALA A 14 -2.43 3.60 7.38
N ALA A 15 -1.63 3.36 8.43
CA ALA A 15 -1.34 2.02 8.91
C ALA A 15 -2.61 1.28 9.38
N VAL A 16 -3.45 1.95 10.18
CA VAL A 16 -4.73 1.42 10.65
C VAL A 16 -5.65 1.13 9.47
N ALA A 17 -5.74 2.02 8.49
CA ALA A 17 -6.55 1.81 7.29
C ALA A 17 -6.09 0.58 6.49
N THR A 18 -4.78 0.42 6.26
CA THR A 18 -4.22 -0.74 5.56
C THR A 18 -4.56 -2.05 6.27
N VAL A 19 -4.39 -2.12 7.59
CA VAL A 19 -4.73 -3.31 8.38
C VAL A 19 -6.24 -3.58 8.34
N ALA A 20 -7.07 -2.54 8.49
CA ALA A 20 -8.52 -2.67 8.47
C ALA A 20 -9.03 -3.19 7.11
N ILE A 21 -8.51 -2.66 6.00
CA ILE A 21 -8.85 -3.11 4.64
C ILE A 21 -8.43 -4.58 4.45
N GLY A 22 -7.21 -4.95 4.86
CA GLY A 22 -6.73 -6.33 4.78
C GLY A 22 -7.58 -7.30 5.60
N ALA A 23 -7.89 -6.94 6.85
CA ALA A 23 -8.73 -7.74 7.74
C ALA A 23 -10.17 -7.90 7.21
N TYR A 24 -10.73 -6.83 6.63
CA TYR A 24 -12.04 -6.89 5.98
C TYR A 24 -12.01 -7.81 4.76
N GLY A 25 -10.99 -7.72 3.90
CA GLY A 25 -10.82 -8.59 2.73
C GLY A 25 -10.78 -10.08 3.08
N VAL A 26 -10.02 -10.46 4.11
CA VAL A 26 -9.95 -11.86 4.59
C VAL A 26 -11.32 -12.38 5.02
N ARG A 27 -12.19 -11.52 5.57
CA ARG A 27 -13.53 -11.91 6.02
C ARG A 27 -14.50 -12.25 4.87
N PHE A 28 -14.20 -11.85 3.63
CA PHE A 28 -14.97 -12.22 2.44
C PHE A 28 -14.53 -13.55 1.82
N SER A 29 -13.27 -13.95 2.00
CA SER A 29 -12.75 -15.21 1.45
C SER A 29 -13.19 -16.39 2.31
N ARG A 30 -14.27 -17.08 1.90
CA ARG A 30 -14.81 -18.25 2.62
C ARG A 30 -14.13 -19.55 2.24
N THR A 31 -13.49 -19.60 1.07
CA THR A 31 -12.76 -20.77 0.56
C THR A 31 -11.36 -20.38 0.06
N THR A 32 -10.46 -21.37 -0.07
CA THR A 32 -9.15 -21.17 -0.68
C THR A 32 -9.26 -20.66 -2.11
N SER A 33 -10.25 -21.12 -2.87
CA SER A 33 -10.49 -20.66 -4.24
C SER A 33 -10.90 -19.18 -4.27
N ASP A 34 -11.74 -18.73 -3.34
CA ASP A 34 -12.13 -17.33 -3.20
C ASP A 34 -10.91 -16.43 -2.93
N PHE A 35 -9.96 -16.91 -2.14
CA PHE A 35 -8.72 -16.18 -1.86
C PHE A 35 -7.78 -16.14 -3.07
N LEU A 36 -7.52 -17.29 -3.71
CA LEU A 36 -6.56 -17.38 -4.81
C LEU A 36 -7.01 -16.68 -6.09
N VAL A 37 -8.32 -16.60 -6.35
CA VAL A 37 -8.88 -15.96 -7.55
C VAL A 37 -9.58 -14.64 -7.21
N ALA A 38 -9.47 -14.17 -5.96
CA ALA A 38 -10.15 -12.97 -5.45
C ALA A 38 -11.65 -12.94 -5.80
N SER A 39 -12.32 -14.09 -5.65
CA SER A 39 -13.74 -14.34 -6.03
C SER A 39 -14.13 -13.83 -7.44
N ARG A 40 -13.17 -13.62 -8.35
CA ARG A 40 -13.35 -13.02 -9.68
C ARG A 40 -13.99 -11.61 -9.64
N THR A 41 -13.86 -10.89 -8.53
CA THR A 41 -14.47 -9.56 -8.35
C THR A 41 -13.52 -8.40 -8.68
N VAL A 42 -12.21 -8.66 -8.82
CA VAL A 42 -11.20 -7.61 -9.05
C VAL A 42 -11.14 -7.24 -10.54
N GLY A 43 -11.57 -6.03 -10.89
CA GLY A 43 -11.47 -5.49 -12.25
C GLY A 43 -10.03 -5.12 -12.66
N SER A 44 -9.81 -4.95 -13.97
CA SER A 44 -8.48 -4.68 -14.57
C SER A 44 -7.78 -3.45 -14.00
N ARG A 45 -8.52 -2.37 -13.71
CA ARG A 45 -7.97 -1.14 -13.13
C ARG A 45 -7.39 -1.35 -11.73
N TRP A 46 -8.09 -2.11 -10.89
CA TRP A 46 -7.64 -2.41 -9.52
C TRP A 46 -6.47 -3.40 -9.53
N ASN A 47 -6.46 -4.35 -10.45
CA ASN A 47 -5.32 -5.25 -10.65
C ASN A 47 -4.07 -4.48 -11.13
N ALA A 48 -4.21 -3.62 -12.15
CA ALA A 48 -3.12 -2.76 -12.60
C ALA A 48 -2.60 -1.85 -11.48
N ALA A 49 -3.49 -1.28 -10.66
CA ALA A 49 -3.10 -0.49 -9.50
C ALA A 49 -2.30 -1.32 -8.48
N ALA A 50 -2.75 -2.54 -8.17
CA ALA A 50 -2.04 -3.44 -7.25
C ALA A 50 -0.62 -3.78 -7.76
N ILE A 51 -0.49 -4.13 -9.05
CA ILE A 51 0.80 -4.39 -9.68
C ILE A 51 1.69 -3.13 -9.62
N SER A 52 1.15 -1.96 -9.97
CA SER A 52 1.92 -0.71 -9.90
C SER A 52 2.38 -0.37 -8.47
N GLY A 53 1.57 -0.75 -7.47
CA GLY A 53 1.87 -0.56 -6.05
C GLY A 53 3.06 -1.40 -5.57
N GLU A 54 3.20 -2.64 -6.06
CA GLU A 54 4.36 -3.49 -5.76
C GLU A 54 5.68 -2.86 -6.24
N TYR A 55 5.65 -2.15 -7.39
CA TYR A 55 6.81 -1.40 -7.88
C TYR A 55 7.10 -0.14 -7.04
N LEU A 56 6.09 0.43 -6.39
CA LEU A 56 6.17 1.68 -5.63
C LEU A 56 6.46 1.41 -4.14
N SER A 57 7.62 0.81 -3.85
CA SER A 57 8.07 0.55 -2.48
C SER A 57 8.75 1.76 -1.84
N ALA A 58 8.71 1.84 -0.50
CA ALA A 58 9.46 2.82 0.29
C ALA A 58 10.97 2.75 0.03
N ALA A 59 11.50 1.54 -0.21
CA ALA A 59 12.89 1.34 -0.58
C ALA A 59 13.21 2.01 -1.94
N SER A 60 12.34 1.85 -2.93
CA SER A 60 12.48 2.51 -4.23
C SER A 60 12.41 4.03 -4.11
N PHE A 61 11.44 4.54 -3.33
CA PHE A 61 11.26 5.98 -3.14
C PHE A 61 12.44 6.64 -2.42
N LEU A 62 12.83 6.09 -1.27
CA LEU A 62 13.99 6.59 -0.51
C LEU A 62 15.31 6.35 -1.25
N GLY A 63 15.42 5.26 -2.01
CA GLY A 63 16.59 4.94 -2.82
C GLY A 63 16.82 5.96 -3.92
N VAL A 64 15.80 6.26 -4.74
CA VAL A 64 15.89 7.30 -5.78
C VAL A 64 16.12 8.67 -5.14
N ALA A 65 15.38 9.02 -4.09
CA ALA A 65 15.57 10.29 -3.38
C ALA A 65 17.00 10.42 -2.81
N GLY A 66 17.55 9.34 -2.26
CA GLY A 66 18.90 9.30 -1.71
C GLY A 66 20.00 9.38 -2.78
N LEU A 67 19.81 8.71 -3.92
CA LEU A 67 20.71 8.86 -5.08
C LEU A 67 20.70 10.30 -5.59
N ILE A 68 19.53 10.94 -5.68
CA ILE A 68 19.43 12.35 -6.05
C ILE A 68 20.08 13.25 -4.98
N ALA A 69 19.89 12.99 -3.70
CA ALA A 69 20.52 13.79 -2.65
C ALA A 69 22.06 13.69 -2.67
N LYS A 70 22.61 12.54 -3.08
CA LYS A 70 24.05 12.28 -3.12
C LYS A 70 24.71 12.69 -4.44
N TYR A 71 24.02 12.47 -5.56
CA TYR A 71 24.57 12.60 -6.91
C TYR A 71 23.80 13.63 -7.77
N GLY A 72 22.80 14.32 -7.21
CA GLY A 72 21.89 15.19 -7.97
C GLY A 72 22.47 16.55 -8.31
N ALA A 73 22.33 16.88 -9.60
CA ALA A 73 22.95 17.94 -10.40
C ALA A 73 24.49 17.83 -10.50
#